data_AF-F9DWB7-F1
#
_entry.id   AF-F9DWB7-F1
#
_cell.length_a   1.000
_cell.length_b   1.000
_cell.length_c   1.000
_cell.angle_alpha   90.00
_cell.angle_beta   90.00
_cell.angle_gamma   90.00
#
_symmetry.space_group_name_H-M   'P 1'
#
loop_
_entity.id
_entity.type
_entity.pdbx_description
1 polymer ?
#
loop_
_entity_poly.entity_id
_entity_poly.type
_entity_poly.pdbx_seq_one_letter_code
_entity_poly.pdbx_strand_id
1 'polypeptide(L)'
;MEGKAKEGGWKMAKNFPKPNDPADNKERLNKTISNMEAAEDAMKFAEGDEFAKIKKKNERREESIKDLKSEIHEEDKSRINGYI
;
A
#
# COMPACT_ATOMS: atom_id res chain seq x y z
N MET A 1 -20.15 -34.58 39.84
CA MET A 1 -20.31 -34.41 38.38
C MET A 1 -19.72 -33.06 38.03
N GLU A 2 -18.44 -33.05 37.68
CA GLU A 2 -17.66 -31.83 37.46
C GLU A 2 -17.99 -31.21 36.10
N GLY A 3 -18.25 -29.90 36.12
CA GLY A 3 -18.56 -29.10 34.95
C GLY A 3 -17.35 -29.00 34.03
N LYS A 4 -17.52 -29.41 32.78
CA LYS A 4 -16.55 -29.18 31.71
C LYS A 4 -16.60 -27.70 31.32
N ALA A 5 -15.66 -26.91 31.84
CA ALA A 5 -15.37 -25.59 31.31
C ALA A 5 -14.90 -25.74 29.85
N LYS A 6 -15.64 -25.13 28.92
CA LYS A 6 -15.23 -24.97 27.53
C LYS A 6 -14.07 -23.97 27.51
N GLU A 7 -12.86 -24.44 27.28
CA GLU A 7 -11.73 -23.56 26.94
C GLU A 7 -11.92 -23.07 25.50
N GLY A 8 -12.76 -22.04 25.36
CA GLY A 8 -12.78 -21.17 24.19
C GLY A 8 -11.50 -20.36 24.16
N GLY A 9 -10.45 -20.91 23.58
CA GLY A 9 -9.22 -20.18 23.29
C GLY A 9 -9.48 -19.07 22.27
N TRP A 10 -9.90 -17.89 22.74
CA TRP A 10 -9.84 -16.66 21.96
C TRP A 10 -8.37 -16.36 21.67
N LYS A 11 -7.84 -16.90 20.58
CA LYS A 11 -6.60 -16.40 20.01
C LYS A 11 -6.91 -15.01 19.46
N MET A 12 -6.53 -14.01 20.24
CA MET A 12 -6.43 -12.61 19.83
C MET A 12 -5.54 -12.54 18.59
N ALA A 13 -6.14 -12.63 17.40
CA ALA A 13 -5.51 -12.17 16.19
C ALA A 13 -5.39 -10.65 16.35
N LYS A 14 -4.30 -10.21 16.98
CA LYS A 14 -3.89 -8.82 16.95
C LYS A 14 -3.98 -8.41 15.49
N ASN A 15 -4.80 -7.41 15.22
CA ASN A 15 -5.02 -6.84 13.89
C ASN A 15 -3.77 -6.04 13.49
N PHE A 16 -2.59 -6.67 13.59
CA PHE A 16 -1.41 -6.20 12.91
C PHE A 16 -1.80 -6.22 11.44
N PRO A 17 -1.67 -5.10 10.71
CA PRO A 17 -1.61 -5.21 9.26
C PRO A 17 -0.60 -6.31 8.98
N LYS A 18 -0.98 -7.29 8.14
CA LYS A 18 -0.05 -8.35 7.72
C LYS A 18 1.27 -7.65 7.36
N PRO A 19 2.45 -8.23 7.68
CA PRO A 19 3.69 -7.73 7.11
C PRO A 19 3.42 -7.51 5.63
N ASN A 20 3.49 -6.27 5.15
CA ASN A 20 3.21 -6.00 3.75
C ASN A 20 4.16 -6.90 2.99
N ASP A 21 3.62 -7.84 2.20
CA ASP A 21 4.49 -8.64 1.36
C ASP A 21 5.14 -7.64 0.39
N PRO A 22 6.47 -7.63 0.24
CA PRO A 22 7.12 -6.76 -0.73
C PRO A 22 6.57 -6.96 -2.15
N ALA A 23 6.00 -8.13 -2.47
CA ALA A 23 5.26 -8.36 -3.70
C ALA A 23 3.98 -7.51 -3.79
N ASP A 24 3.21 -7.41 -2.70
CA ASP A 24 2.01 -6.56 -2.62
C ASP A 24 2.38 -5.07 -2.76
N ASN A 25 3.48 -4.64 -2.13
CA ASN A 25 3.98 -3.27 -2.26
C ASN A 25 4.44 -2.96 -3.69
N LYS A 26 5.13 -3.91 -4.36
CA LYS A 26 5.51 -3.78 -5.77
C LYS A 26 4.30 -3.71 -6.71
N GLU A 27 3.28 -4.52 -6.48
CA GLU A 27 2.03 -4.46 -7.25
C GLU A 27 1.33 -3.11 -7.06
N ARG A 28 1.20 -2.65 -5.80
CA ARG A 28 0.62 -1.33 -5.48
C ARG A 28 1.42 -0.18 -6.10
N LEU A 29 2.74 -0.26 -6.10
CA LEU A 29 3.62 0.72 -6.74
C LEU A 29 3.35 0.79 -8.24
N ASN A 30 3.39 -0.36 -8.93
CA ASN A 30 3.13 -0.43 -10.37
C ASN A 30 1.73 0.09 -10.73
N LYS A 31 0.71 -0.28 -9.95
CA LYS A 31 -0.65 0.22 -10.13
C LYS A 31 -0.75 1.72 -9.93
N THR A 32 0.01 2.28 -8.99
CA THR A 32 0.00 3.73 -8.70
C THR A 32 0.67 4.51 -9.82
N ILE A 33 1.79 4.01 -10.35
CA ILE A 33 2.48 4.56 -11.52
C ILE A 33 1.56 4.54 -12.74
N SER A 34 0.97 3.39 -13.07
CA SER A 34 0.06 3.26 -14.22
C SER A 34 -1.16 4.20 -14.10
N ASN A 35 -1.71 4.35 -12.90
CA ASN A 35 -2.81 5.31 -12.65
C ASN A 35 -2.40 6.78 -12.78
N MET A 36 -1.11 7.09 -12.56
CA MET A 36 -0.56 8.44 -12.73
C MET A 36 -0.36 8.72 -14.22
N GLU A 37 0.26 7.81 -14.96
CA GLU A 37 0.48 7.90 -16.41
C GLU A 37 -0.85 8.01 -17.18
N ALA A 38 -1.82 7.14 -16.88
CA ALA A 38 -3.15 7.20 -17.49
C ALA A 38 -3.88 8.51 -17.17
N ALA A 39 -3.65 9.07 -15.98
CA ALA A 39 -4.20 10.36 -15.60
C ALA A 39 -3.49 11.53 -16.30
N GLU A 40 -2.18 11.46 -16.53
CA GLU A 40 -1.43 12.44 -17.33
C GLU A 40 -1.91 12.46 -18.78
N ASP A 41 -2.19 11.29 -19.36
CA ASP A 41 -2.81 11.21 -20.68
C ASP A 41 -4.20 11.83 -20.70
N ALA A 42 -5.02 11.60 -19.66
CA ALA A 42 -6.33 12.24 -19.54
C ALA A 42 -6.24 13.77 -19.40
N MET A 43 -5.19 14.31 -18.76
CA MET A 43 -5.00 15.77 -18.64
C MET A 43 -4.87 16.46 -20.00
N LYS A 44 -4.43 15.76 -21.06
CA LYS A 44 -4.31 16.35 -22.41
C LYS A 44 -5.64 16.79 -22.98
N PHE A 45 -6.75 16.24 -22.48
CA PHE A 45 -8.11 16.53 -22.92
C PHE A 45 -8.96 17.22 -21.84
N ALA A 46 -8.41 17.39 -20.64
CA ALA A 46 -9.11 17.99 -19.52
C ALA A 46 -8.84 19.49 -19.44
N GLU A 47 -9.85 20.26 -19.02
CA GLU A 47 -9.74 21.71 -18.85
C GLU A 47 -10.33 22.15 -17.50
N GLY A 48 -10.01 23.38 -17.09
CA GLY A 48 -10.56 24.00 -15.89
C GLY A 48 -10.41 23.15 -14.62
N ASP A 49 -11.53 22.94 -13.92
CA ASP A 49 -11.58 22.21 -12.65
C ASP A 49 -11.17 20.75 -12.77
N GLU A 50 -11.44 20.11 -13.91
CA GLU A 50 -11.07 18.71 -14.14
C GLU A 50 -9.55 18.57 -14.22
N PHE A 51 -8.90 19.42 -15.00
CA PHE A 51 -7.44 19.49 -15.09
C PHE A 51 -6.80 19.68 -13.70
N ALA A 52 -7.31 20.64 -12.92
CA ALA A 52 -6.79 20.92 -11.58
C ALA A 52 -6.96 19.72 -10.63
N LYS A 53 -8.09 19.01 -10.70
CA LYS A 53 -8.34 17.80 -9.89
C LYS A 53 -7.41 16.66 -10.27
N ILE A 54 -7.19 16.43 -11.57
CA ILE A 54 -6.29 15.39 -12.05
C ILE A 54 -4.86 15.69 -11.61
N LYS A 55 -4.39 16.92 -11.81
CA LYS A 55 -3.06 17.37 -11.37
C LYS A 55 -2.86 17.15 -9.86
N LYS A 56 -3.78 17.64 -9.02
CA LYS A 56 -3.70 17.47 -7.56
C LYS A 56 -3.72 16.00 -7.14
N LYS A 57 -4.39 15.12 -7.90
CA LYS A 57 -4.39 13.68 -7.63
C LYS A 57 -3.06 13.04 -8.02
N ASN A 58 -2.43 13.48 -9.10
CA ASN A 58 -1.10 13.03 -9.49
C ASN A 58 -0.03 13.47 -8.49
N GLU A 59 -0.07 14.71 -7.99
CA GLU A 59 0.83 15.17 -6.92
C GLU A 59 0.79 14.24 -5.69
N ARG A 60 -0.41 13.81 -5.25
CA ARG A 60 -0.53 12.83 -4.15
C ARG A 60 -0.03 11.42 -4.51
N ARG A 61 -0.10 11.04 -5.80
CA ARG A 61 0.45 9.75 -6.26
C ARG A 61 1.97 9.76 -6.25
N GLU A 62 2.61 10.90 -6.55
CA GLU A 62 4.07 11.04 -6.43
C GLU A 62 4.55 10.80 -5.00
N GLU A 63 3.85 11.37 -4.01
CA GLU A 63 4.10 11.11 -2.59
C GLU A 63 3.93 9.61 -2.27
N SER A 64 2.81 9.01 -2.69
CA SER A 64 2.54 7.58 -2.48
C SER A 64 3.60 6.67 -3.14
N ILE A 65 4.11 7.04 -4.32
CA ILE A 65 5.17 6.32 -5.03
C ILE A 65 6.48 6.38 -4.23
N LYS A 66 6.81 7.55 -3.67
CA LYS A 66 8.01 7.73 -2.85
C LYS A 66 7.94 6.87 -1.58
N ASP A 67 6.81 6.88 -0.90
CA ASP A 67 6.59 6.10 0.32
C ASP A 67 6.68 4.59 0.03
N LEU A 68 5.97 4.10 -0.99
CA LEU A 68 6.03 2.69 -1.41
C LEU A 68 7.45 2.26 -1.81
N LYS A 69 8.22 3.13 -2.49
CA LYS A 69 9.63 2.85 -2.81
C LYS A 69 10.50 2.74 -1.56
N SER A 70 10.25 3.60 -0.56
CA SER A 70 10.98 3.54 0.73
C SER A 70 10.63 2.26 1.48
N GLU A 71 9.34 1.90 1.55
CA GLU A 71 8.86 0.68 2.21
C GLU A 71 9.51 -0.57 1.59
N ILE A 72 9.47 -0.71 0.25
CA ILE A 72 10.09 -1.84 -0.46
C ILE A 72 11.60 -1.92 -0.14
N HIS A 73 12.29 -0.79 -0.11
CA HIS A 73 13.73 -0.76 0.17
C HIS A 73 14.08 -1.14 1.61
N GLU A 74 13.30 -0.67 2.58
CA GLU A 74 13.47 -1.01 3.99
C GLU A 74 13.16 -2.47 4.28
N GLU A 75 12.14 -3.03 3.62
CA GLU A 75 11.81 -4.46 3.67
C GLU A 75 12.92 -5.30 3.04
N ASP A 76 13.40 -4.96 1.84
CA ASP A 76 14.48 -5.70 1.17
C ASP A 76 15.77 -5.67 2.01
N LYS A 77 16.10 -4.53 2.64
CA LYS A 77 17.21 -4.44 3.61
C LYS A 77 17.00 -5.32 4.84
N SER A 78 15.79 -5.32 5.39
CA SER A 78 15.46 -6.13 6.57
C SER A 78 15.55 -7.62 6.28
N ARG A 79 15.18 -8.05 5.06
CA ARG A 79 15.39 -9.43 4.57
C ARG A 79 16.87 -9.78 4.45
N ILE A 80 17.67 -8.90 3.85
CA ILE A 80 19.13 -9.12 3.71
C ILE A 80 19.78 -9.26 5.09
N ASN A 81 19.36 -8.44 6.05
CA ASN A 81 19.91 -8.43 7.41
C ASN A 81 19.30 -9.52 8.33
N GLY A 82 18.35 -10.33 7.84
CA GLY A 82 17.73 -11.42 8.59
C GLY A 82 16.79 -10.99 9.71
N TYR A 83 16.22 -9.78 9.64
CA TYR A 83 15.29 -9.25 10.65
C TYR A 83 13.81 -9.65 10.43
N ILE A 84 13.51 -10.34 9.33
CA ILE A 84 12.17 -10.81 8.94
C ILE A 84 12.24 -12.22 8.36
#